data_AF-A0AAV8YSD5-F1
#
_entry.id   AF-A0AAV8YSD5-F1
#
_cell.length_a   1.000
_cell.length_b   1.000
_cell.length_c   1.000
_cell.angle_alpha   90.00
_cell.angle_beta   90.00
_cell.angle_gamma   90.00
#
_symmetry.space_group_name_H-M   'P 1'
#
loop_
_entity.id
_entity.type
_entity.pdbx_description
1 polymer ?
#
loop_
_entity_poly.entity_id
_entity_poly.type
_entity_poly.pdbx_seq_one_letter_code
_entity_poly.pdbx_strand_id
1 'polypeptide(L)'
;MIGYGDRARTQCEVVRLFRETHPDLPPLNQGTISKIEAQYREMGHVRKVPSKRQAVVDDDTKLNLLLALKENPITPARQLARDKQLLPNIPPKSVIVMDNAPYHSRILNKIPNITTKKEDILKFMRNKNMNIPEKIPVMRKLFELIKEQNFKNEYVIDHLASIHGHNVTRLPPYYCVFNPIEMVWAAVKDCLRKYNQSPTLSASVVDNVRKITDELDNTELWRKCVRSVINKEAEYPRLLSVNSVIIQLNNSESESESESESASECE
;
A
#
# COMPACT_ATOMS: atom_id res chain seq x y z
N MET A 1 -34.00 32.92 8.35
CA MET A 1 -33.18 32.10 9.27
C MET A 1 -34.03 31.56 10.42
N ILE A 2 -33.91 30.26 10.70
CA ILE A 2 -34.63 29.61 11.82
C ILE A 2 -34.00 30.15 13.12
N GLY A 3 -34.77 30.91 13.90
CA GLY A 3 -34.37 31.32 15.24
C GLY A 3 -34.66 30.22 16.26
N TYR A 4 -34.28 30.42 17.52
CA TYR A 4 -34.72 29.54 18.60
C TYR A 4 -36.25 29.65 18.75
N GLY A 5 -36.97 28.53 18.54
CA GLY A 5 -38.45 28.43 18.50
C GLY A 5 -39.07 28.56 17.10
N ASP A 6 -40.41 28.53 17.00
CA ASP A 6 -41.18 28.48 15.73
C ASP A 6 -41.21 29.78 14.90
N ARG A 7 -40.31 30.73 15.15
CA ARG A 7 -40.30 32.04 14.48
C ARG A 7 -39.25 32.09 13.37
N ALA A 8 -39.71 32.08 12.12
CA ALA A 8 -38.89 32.41 10.96
C ALA A 8 -38.65 33.93 10.91
N ARG A 9 -37.39 34.38 10.95
CA ARG A 9 -37.03 35.80 10.82
C ARG A 9 -36.39 36.08 9.47
N THR A 10 -36.68 37.26 8.92
CA THR A 10 -36.07 37.75 7.67
C THR A 10 -34.63 38.18 7.89
N GLN A 11 -33.81 38.19 6.82
CA GLN A 11 -32.39 38.55 6.93
C GLN A 11 -32.19 40.00 7.41
N CYS A 12 -33.05 40.93 7.00
CA CYS A 12 -33.04 42.33 7.44
C CYS A 12 -33.30 42.48 8.94
N GLU A 13 -34.25 41.72 9.48
CA GLU A 13 -34.54 41.72 10.92
C GLU A 13 -33.35 41.19 11.73
N VAL A 14 -32.64 40.18 11.22
CA VAL A 14 -31.45 39.67 11.92
C VAL A 14 -30.31 40.69 11.92
N VAL A 15 -30.09 41.43 10.83
CA VAL A 15 -29.13 42.55 10.82
C VAL A 15 -29.49 43.58 11.89
N ARG A 16 -30.78 43.95 11.99
CA ARG A 16 -31.24 44.94 12.97
C ARG A 16 -31.02 44.47 14.40
N LEU A 17 -31.45 43.25 14.72
CA LEU A 17 -31.30 42.65 16.05
C LEU A 17 -29.83 42.48 16.45
N PHE A 18 -28.95 42.13 15.51
CA PHE A 18 -27.52 42.03 15.80
C PHE A 18 -26.91 43.38 16.19
N ARG A 19 -27.30 44.46 15.49
CA ARG A 19 -26.86 45.83 15.84
C ARG A 19 -27.40 46.30 17.18
N GLU A 20 -28.65 45.98 17.50
CA GLU A 20 -29.28 46.33 18.78
C GLU A 20 -28.64 45.59 19.97
N THR A 21 -28.23 44.33 19.78
CA THR A 21 -27.68 43.49 20.85
C THR A 21 -26.17 43.60 21.03
N HIS A 22 -25.43 43.96 19.97
CA HIS A 22 -23.97 44.04 19.96
C HIS A 22 -23.51 45.36 19.29
N PRO A 23 -23.73 46.50 19.95
CA PRO A 23 -23.46 47.82 19.35
C PRO A 23 -21.97 48.08 19.11
N ASP A 24 -21.08 47.41 19.85
CA ASP A 24 -19.63 47.61 19.78
C ASP A 24 -18.94 46.81 18.65
N LEU A 25 -19.69 45.93 17.96
CA LEU A 25 -19.17 45.11 16.88
C LEU A 25 -19.42 45.75 15.51
N PRO A 26 -18.53 45.52 14.52
CA PRO A 26 -18.72 46.07 13.18
C PRO A 26 -20.06 45.61 12.57
N PRO A 27 -20.79 46.52 11.88
CA PRO A 27 -22.13 46.23 11.40
C PRO A 27 -22.11 45.09 10.38
N LEU A 28 -22.88 44.04 10.65
CA LEU A 28 -23.09 42.97 9.68
C LEU A 28 -23.94 43.48 8.51
N ASN A 29 -23.56 43.07 7.30
CA ASN A 29 -24.33 43.33 6.08
C ASN A 29 -25.23 42.13 5.75
N GLN A 30 -26.38 42.39 5.12
CA GLN A 30 -27.34 41.36 4.71
C GLN A 30 -26.69 40.27 3.84
N GLY A 31 -25.77 40.65 2.95
CA GLY A 31 -25.02 39.70 2.12
C GLY A 31 -24.14 38.74 2.93
N THR A 32 -23.59 39.19 4.06
CA THR A 32 -22.80 38.33 4.96
C THR A 32 -23.71 37.32 5.67
N ILE A 33 -24.90 37.76 6.09
CA ILE A 33 -25.89 36.88 6.72
C ILE A 33 -26.40 35.83 5.72
N SER A 34 -26.67 36.22 4.47
CA SER A 34 -27.10 35.29 3.43
C SER A 34 -26.05 34.21 3.15
N LYS A 35 -24.75 34.57 3.13
CA LYS A 35 -23.66 33.59 2.97
C LYS A 35 -23.57 32.62 4.15
N ILE A 36 -23.71 33.14 5.36
CA ILE A 36 -23.69 32.33 6.59
C ILE A 36 -24.90 31.37 6.63
N GLU A 37 -26.09 31.86 6.28
CA GLU A 37 -27.32 31.04 6.19
C GLU A 37 -27.17 29.93 5.14
N ALA A 38 -26.67 30.26 3.95
CA ALA A 38 -26.46 29.28 2.89
C ALA A 38 -25.45 28.21 3.33
N GLN A 39 -24.32 28.61 3.92
CA GLN A 39 -23.31 27.69 4.42
C GLN A 39 -23.87 26.77 5.51
N TYR A 40 -24.72 27.28 6.40
CA TYR A 40 -25.37 26.48 7.42
C TYR A 40 -26.40 25.50 6.84
N ARG A 41 -27.22 25.92 5.86
CA ARG A 41 -28.19 25.01 5.22
C ARG A 41 -27.50 23.88 4.46
N GLU A 42 -26.35 24.15 3.86
CA GLU A 42 -25.59 23.17 3.09
C GLU A 42 -24.79 22.22 3.97
N MET A 43 -24.10 22.73 5.00
CA MET A 43 -23.15 21.93 5.79
C MET A 43 -23.60 21.63 7.23
N GLY A 44 -24.76 22.15 7.66
CA GLY A 44 -25.26 22.02 9.03
C GLY A 44 -24.45 22.77 10.09
N HIS A 45 -23.38 23.50 9.70
CA HIS A 45 -22.53 24.26 10.62
C HIS A 45 -21.83 25.44 9.91
N VAL A 46 -21.41 26.45 10.67
CA VAL A 46 -20.66 27.62 10.16
C VAL A 46 -19.23 27.61 10.72
N ARG A 47 -18.35 26.79 10.15
CA ARG A 47 -16.90 26.82 10.43
C ARG A 47 -16.18 27.64 9.35
N LYS A 48 -15.20 28.46 9.74
CA LYS A 48 -14.36 29.20 8.78
C LYS A 48 -13.52 28.21 7.96
N VAL A 49 -13.81 28.08 6.67
CA VAL A 49 -12.93 27.38 5.72
C VAL A 49 -11.84 28.37 5.28
N PRO A 50 -10.54 28.02 5.30
CA PRO A 50 -9.49 28.94 4.89
C PRO A 50 -9.67 29.32 3.41
N SER A 51 -9.77 30.62 3.13
CA SER A 51 -9.76 31.15 1.76
C SER A 51 -8.39 30.91 1.12
N LYS A 52 -8.35 30.21 -0.02
CA LYS A 52 -7.15 30.13 -0.87
C LYS A 52 -6.92 31.51 -1.50
N ARG A 53 -5.98 32.29 -0.96
CA ARG A 53 -5.40 33.42 -1.70
C ARG A 53 -4.59 32.84 -2.87
N GLN A 54 -4.94 33.18 -4.11
CA GLN A 54 -4.02 32.99 -5.22
C GLN A 54 -2.90 34.03 -5.09
N ALA A 55 -1.67 33.57 -4.89
CA ALA A 55 -0.50 34.42 -4.92
C ALA A 55 -0.34 34.98 -6.35
N VAL A 56 -0.07 36.28 -6.48
CA VAL A 56 0.34 36.89 -7.74
C VAL A 56 1.72 36.33 -8.06
N VAL A 57 1.78 35.42 -9.03
CA VAL A 57 3.03 34.79 -9.48
C VAL A 57 3.70 35.72 -10.47
N ASP A 58 4.96 36.06 -10.19
CA ASP A 58 5.85 36.88 -11.00
C ASP A 58 6.07 36.29 -12.40
N ASP A 59 6.28 37.15 -13.42
CA ASP A 59 6.29 36.73 -14.83
C ASP A 59 7.49 35.85 -15.17
N ASP A 60 8.62 35.99 -14.47
CA ASP A 60 9.75 35.04 -14.58
C ASP A 60 9.40 33.69 -13.95
N THR A 61 8.57 33.68 -12.91
CA THR A 61 8.05 32.44 -12.32
C THR A 61 7.02 31.78 -13.23
N LYS A 62 6.22 32.56 -13.96
CA LYS A 62 5.33 32.04 -15.02
C LYS A 62 6.13 31.53 -16.22
N LEU A 63 7.21 32.20 -16.60
CA LEU A 63 8.09 31.78 -17.70
C LEU A 63 8.85 30.49 -17.34
N ASN A 64 9.34 30.37 -16.10
CA ASN A 64 9.94 29.15 -15.58
C ASN A 64 8.92 28.00 -15.47
N LEU A 65 7.67 28.28 -15.07
CA LEU A 65 6.58 27.30 -15.14
C LEU A 65 6.27 26.89 -16.58
N LEU A 66 6.25 27.84 -17.53
CA LEU A 66 6.03 27.57 -18.96
C LEU A 66 7.19 26.78 -19.58
N LEU A 67 8.43 27.05 -19.20
CA LEU A 67 9.62 26.31 -19.62
C LEU A 67 9.60 24.88 -19.03
N ALA A 68 9.20 24.72 -17.77
CA ALA A 68 9.02 23.41 -17.13
C ALA A 68 7.84 22.61 -17.75
N LEU A 69 6.79 23.28 -18.21
CA LEU A 69 5.67 22.67 -18.94
C LEU A 69 6.02 22.34 -20.41
N LYS A 70 7.09 22.94 -20.96
CA LYS A 70 7.55 22.69 -22.33
C LYS A 70 8.37 21.40 -22.47
N GLU A 71 8.80 20.80 -21.36
CA GLU A 71 9.23 19.39 -21.34
C GLU A 71 8.00 18.46 -21.40
N ASN A 72 7.46 18.32 -22.62
CA ASN A 72 6.54 17.28 -23.08
C ASN A 72 5.18 17.12 -22.35
N PRO A 73 4.12 17.85 -22.80
CA PRO A 73 2.78 17.79 -22.21
C PRO A 73 1.96 16.52 -22.56
N ILE A 74 2.54 15.51 -23.23
CA ILE A 74 1.82 14.27 -23.61
C ILE A 74 2.17 13.08 -22.71
N THR A 75 3.11 13.24 -21.76
CA THR A 75 3.44 12.15 -20.85
C THR A 75 2.80 12.44 -19.49
N PRO A 76 1.54 12.00 -19.23
CA PRO A 76 0.91 12.21 -17.93
C PRO A 76 1.85 11.71 -16.82
N ALA A 77 1.81 12.29 -15.62
CA ALA A 77 2.64 11.84 -14.49
C ALA A 77 2.53 10.32 -14.24
N ARG A 78 1.41 9.69 -14.62
CA ARG A 78 1.20 8.24 -14.65
C ARG A 78 1.98 7.51 -15.76
N GLN A 79 2.16 8.13 -16.92
CA GLN A 79 3.00 7.67 -18.02
C GLN A 79 4.47 7.86 -17.68
N LEU A 80 4.88 9.01 -17.11
CA LEU A 80 6.22 9.20 -16.55
C LEU A 80 6.50 8.23 -15.40
N ALA A 81 5.51 7.93 -14.56
CA ALA A 81 5.61 6.89 -13.54
C ALA A 81 5.58 5.47 -14.12
N ARG A 82 5.05 5.25 -15.34
CA ARG A 82 5.10 3.97 -16.08
C ARG A 82 6.42 3.78 -16.80
N ASP A 83 6.95 4.83 -17.42
CA ASP A 83 8.27 4.87 -18.02
C ASP A 83 9.37 4.86 -16.94
N LYS A 84 9.05 5.36 -15.73
CA LYS A 84 9.84 5.23 -14.48
C LYS A 84 9.33 4.11 -13.56
N GLN A 85 8.53 3.16 -14.05
CA GLN A 85 8.18 1.98 -13.23
C GLN A 85 9.45 1.14 -13.07
N LEU A 86 9.56 0.51 -11.90
CA LEU A 86 10.71 -0.34 -11.61
C LEU A 86 10.86 -1.46 -12.65
N LEU A 87 9.76 -2.14 -13.03
CA LEU A 87 9.82 -3.31 -13.93
C LEU A 87 10.35 -2.98 -15.33
N PRO A 88 9.85 -1.97 -16.07
CA PRO A 88 10.41 -1.62 -17.39
C PRO A 88 11.87 -1.14 -17.37
N ASN A 89 12.38 -0.66 -16.23
CA ASN A 89 13.74 -0.13 -16.09
C ASN A 89 14.75 -1.14 -15.54
N ILE A 90 14.32 -2.34 -15.16
CA ILE A 90 15.22 -3.41 -14.76
C ILE A 90 15.77 -4.10 -16.03
N PRO A 91 17.05 -4.51 -16.06
CA PRO A 91 17.60 -5.27 -17.18
C PRO A 91 16.74 -6.49 -17.54
N PRO A 92 16.56 -6.80 -18.84
CA PRO A 92 15.71 -7.91 -19.28
C PRO A 92 16.17 -9.24 -18.68
N LYS A 93 15.25 -10.16 -18.40
CA LYS A 93 15.51 -11.49 -17.81
C LYS A 93 16.15 -11.47 -16.41
N SER A 94 16.00 -10.36 -15.68
CA SER A 94 16.42 -10.28 -14.28
C SER A 94 15.60 -11.16 -13.34
N VAL A 95 16.23 -11.55 -12.23
CA VAL A 95 15.59 -12.20 -11.09
C VAL A 95 15.33 -11.14 -10.01
N ILE A 96 14.07 -10.99 -9.60
CA ILE A 96 13.63 -10.10 -8.54
C ILE A 96 13.50 -10.92 -7.26
N VAL A 97 14.32 -10.61 -6.27
CA VAL A 97 14.26 -11.25 -4.96
C VAL A 97 13.33 -10.45 -4.05
N MET A 98 12.33 -11.12 -3.48
CA MET A 98 11.38 -10.52 -2.55
C MET A 98 11.47 -11.18 -1.17
N ASP A 99 11.35 -10.39 -0.12
CA ASP A 99 11.10 -10.89 1.22
C ASP A 99 9.64 -11.37 1.35
N ASN A 100 9.38 -12.17 2.39
CA ASN A 100 8.09 -12.83 2.55
C ASN A 100 7.12 -12.01 3.42
N ALA A 101 6.99 -10.71 3.15
CA ALA A 101 6.05 -9.87 3.87
C ALA A 101 4.61 -10.03 3.32
N PRO A 102 3.57 -10.03 4.17
CA PRO A 102 2.19 -10.27 3.74
C PRO A 102 1.71 -9.36 2.60
N TYR A 103 2.14 -8.10 2.60
CA TYR A 103 1.76 -7.10 1.59
C TYR A 103 2.39 -7.34 0.21
N HIS A 104 3.47 -8.11 0.12
CA HIS A 104 4.09 -8.52 -1.15
C HIS A 104 3.39 -9.73 -1.79
N SER A 105 2.60 -10.46 -1.02
CA SER A 105 2.01 -11.75 -1.40
C SER A 105 0.54 -11.64 -1.78
N ARG A 106 0.16 -10.57 -2.48
CA ARG A 106 -1.23 -10.41 -2.95
C ARG A 106 -1.57 -11.49 -3.97
N ILE A 107 -2.47 -12.39 -3.58
CA ILE A 107 -2.93 -13.51 -4.41
C ILE A 107 -3.85 -12.99 -5.53
N LEU A 108 -3.57 -13.41 -6.76
CA LEU A 108 -4.36 -13.08 -7.95
C LEU A 108 -5.67 -13.88 -7.95
N ASN A 109 -5.56 -15.20 -7.84
CA ASN A 109 -6.68 -16.13 -7.83
C ASN A 109 -6.73 -16.84 -6.48
N LYS A 110 -7.58 -16.36 -5.56
CA LYS A 110 -7.68 -16.93 -4.22
C LYS A 110 -8.22 -18.37 -4.30
N ILE A 111 -7.44 -19.31 -3.79
CA ILE A 111 -7.88 -20.71 -3.64
C ILE A 111 -9.01 -20.72 -2.59
N PRO A 112 -10.16 -21.35 -2.89
CA PRO A 112 -11.25 -21.43 -1.93
C PRO A 112 -10.85 -22.08 -0.62
N ASN A 113 -11.34 -21.53 0.49
CA ASN A 113 -11.15 -22.03 1.85
C ASN A 113 -12.50 -22.33 2.53
N ILE A 114 -12.49 -22.82 3.77
CA ILE A 114 -13.70 -23.22 4.52
C ILE A 114 -14.76 -22.09 4.60
N THR A 115 -14.33 -20.83 4.56
CA THR A 115 -15.24 -19.67 4.60
C THR A 115 -15.77 -19.22 3.23
N THR A 116 -15.33 -19.87 2.14
CA THR A 116 -15.75 -19.53 0.77
C THR A 116 -17.13 -20.12 0.46
N LYS A 117 -17.99 -19.33 -0.18
CA LYS A 117 -19.35 -19.76 -0.54
C LYS A 117 -19.32 -20.85 -1.61
N LYS A 118 -20.35 -21.69 -1.63
CA LYS A 118 -20.48 -22.84 -2.57
C LYS A 118 -20.41 -22.40 -4.03
N GLU A 119 -21.08 -21.29 -4.35
CA GLU A 119 -21.11 -20.73 -5.70
C GLU A 119 -19.72 -20.29 -6.17
N ASP A 120 -18.94 -19.67 -5.30
CA ASP A 120 -17.57 -19.21 -5.58
C ASP A 120 -16.62 -20.39 -5.78
N ILE A 121 -16.80 -21.48 -5.02
CA ILE A 121 -16.06 -22.74 -5.21
C ILE A 121 -16.34 -23.32 -6.60
N LEU A 122 -17.61 -23.40 -7.01
CA LEU A 122 -17.98 -23.92 -8.32
C LEU A 122 -17.45 -23.02 -9.45
N LYS A 123 -17.48 -21.70 -9.26
CA LYS A 123 -16.90 -20.74 -10.20
C LYS A 123 -15.38 -20.94 -10.32
N PHE A 124 -14.68 -21.13 -9.21
CA PHE A 124 -13.25 -21.45 -9.20
C PHE A 124 -12.95 -22.75 -9.94
N MET A 125 -13.72 -23.82 -9.69
CA MET A 125 -13.56 -25.10 -10.39
C MET A 125 -13.77 -24.98 -11.90
N ARG A 126 -14.80 -24.24 -12.35
CA ARG A 126 -15.00 -23.97 -13.79
C ARG A 126 -13.83 -23.19 -14.39
N ASN A 127 -13.37 -22.14 -13.71
CA ASN A 127 -12.26 -21.31 -14.20
C ASN A 127 -10.95 -22.10 -14.31
N LYS A 128 -10.74 -23.12 -13.47
CA LYS A 128 -9.59 -24.02 -13.52
C LYS A 128 -9.84 -25.28 -14.37
N ASN A 129 -10.94 -25.33 -15.14
CA ASN A 129 -11.34 -26.45 -16.00
C ASN A 129 -11.41 -27.81 -15.27
N MET A 130 -11.82 -27.81 -14.01
CA MET A 130 -12.01 -29.04 -13.24
C MET A 130 -13.35 -29.69 -13.58
N ASN A 131 -13.41 -31.02 -13.52
CA ASN A 131 -14.66 -31.75 -13.69
C ASN A 131 -15.58 -31.49 -12.49
N ILE A 132 -16.78 -30.97 -12.74
CA ILE A 132 -17.77 -30.68 -11.72
C ILE A 132 -18.79 -31.82 -11.73
N PRO A 133 -18.97 -32.56 -10.61
CA PRO A 133 -19.97 -33.61 -10.53
C PRO A 133 -21.38 -33.06 -10.79
N GLU A 134 -22.19 -33.76 -11.58
CA GLU A 134 -23.58 -33.35 -11.92
C GLU A 134 -24.43 -33.10 -10.67
N LYS A 135 -24.29 -33.94 -9.63
CA LYS A 135 -24.85 -33.68 -8.31
C LYS A 135 -23.79 -33.02 -7.45
N ILE A 136 -23.98 -31.74 -7.14
CA ILE A 136 -22.99 -30.97 -6.36
C ILE A 136 -22.85 -31.61 -4.96
N PRO A 137 -21.68 -32.18 -4.63
CA PRO A 137 -21.50 -32.91 -3.39
C PRO A 137 -21.41 -31.98 -2.19
N VAL A 138 -21.30 -32.57 -1.00
CA VAL A 138 -21.04 -31.87 0.26
C VAL A 138 -19.77 -31.02 0.13
N MET A 139 -19.76 -29.82 0.73
CA MET A 139 -18.64 -28.87 0.66
C MET A 139 -17.28 -29.51 0.99
N ARG A 140 -17.25 -30.44 1.96
CA ARG A 140 -16.04 -31.19 2.33
C ARG A 140 -15.44 -31.95 1.13
N LYS A 141 -16.26 -32.62 0.32
CA LYS A 141 -15.80 -33.36 -0.85
C LYS A 141 -15.28 -32.44 -1.96
N LEU A 142 -15.90 -31.26 -2.13
CA LEU A 142 -15.39 -30.25 -3.07
C LEU A 142 -13.99 -29.75 -2.67
N PHE A 143 -13.75 -29.53 -1.38
CA PHE A 143 -12.43 -29.14 -0.90
C PHE A 143 -11.38 -30.25 -1.07
N GLU A 144 -11.74 -31.53 -0.86
CA GLU A 144 -10.84 -32.66 -1.14
C GLU A 144 -10.40 -32.67 -2.60
N LEU A 145 -11.34 -32.53 -3.55
CA LEU A 145 -11.02 -32.47 -4.98
C LEU A 145 -10.10 -31.29 -5.34
N ILE A 146 -10.31 -30.12 -4.71
CA ILE A 146 -9.44 -28.95 -4.92
C ILE A 146 -8.04 -29.19 -4.31
N LYS A 147 -7.96 -29.83 -3.14
CA LYS A 147 -6.68 -30.16 -2.49
C LYS A 147 -5.88 -31.19 -3.27
N GLU A 148 -6.53 -32.19 -3.87
CA GLU A 148 -5.90 -33.22 -4.71
C GLU A 148 -5.15 -32.63 -5.91
N GLN A 149 -5.62 -31.51 -6.46
CA GLN A 149 -4.95 -30.82 -7.57
C GLN A 149 -3.71 -30.02 -7.15
N ASN A 150 -3.45 -29.86 -5.85
CA ASN A 150 -2.30 -29.15 -5.28
C ASN A 150 -2.02 -27.78 -5.94
N PHE A 151 -3.07 -26.97 -6.11
CA PHE A 151 -2.95 -25.64 -6.71
C PHE A 151 -1.97 -24.77 -5.91
N LYS A 152 -1.02 -24.15 -6.60
CA LYS A 152 -0.12 -23.15 -6.03
C LYS A 152 -0.78 -21.78 -6.07
N ASN A 153 -0.48 -20.96 -5.06
CA ASN A 153 -0.92 -19.56 -5.06
C ASN A 153 -0.23 -18.82 -6.22
N GLU A 154 -1.03 -18.14 -7.03
CA GLU A 154 -0.54 -17.21 -8.06
C GLU A 154 -0.55 -15.81 -7.47
N TYR A 155 0.58 -15.11 -7.54
CA TYR A 155 0.71 -13.76 -7.00
C TYR A 155 0.65 -12.70 -8.10
N VAL A 156 0.05 -11.55 -7.80
CA VAL A 156 -0.09 -10.46 -8.78
C VAL A 156 1.28 -9.96 -9.26
N ILE A 157 2.25 -9.82 -8.36
CA ILE A 157 3.59 -9.33 -8.71
C ILE A 157 4.31 -10.32 -9.63
N ASP A 158 4.20 -11.62 -9.39
CA ASP A 158 4.82 -12.65 -10.21
C ASP A 158 4.30 -12.60 -11.65
N HIS A 159 2.97 -12.44 -11.80
CA HIS A 159 2.35 -12.28 -13.10
C HIS A 159 2.82 -10.99 -13.80
N LEU A 160 2.87 -9.87 -13.08
CA LEU A 160 3.36 -8.60 -13.62
C LEU A 160 4.83 -8.67 -14.05
N ALA A 161 5.68 -9.26 -13.22
CA ALA A 161 7.10 -9.46 -13.53
C ALA A 161 7.28 -10.38 -14.75
N SER A 162 6.50 -11.47 -14.81
CA SER A 162 6.51 -12.43 -15.93
C SER A 162 6.11 -11.79 -17.27
N ILE A 163 5.10 -10.93 -17.28
CA ILE A 163 4.73 -10.13 -18.48
C ILE A 163 5.91 -9.32 -19.01
N HIS A 164 6.75 -8.80 -18.11
CA HIS A 164 7.93 -8.00 -18.45
C HIS A 164 9.19 -8.88 -18.65
N GLY A 165 9.06 -10.21 -18.62
CA GLY A 165 10.16 -11.14 -18.83
C GLY A 165 11.11 -11.29 -17.64
N HIS A 166 10.66 -10.99 -16.42
CA HIS A 166 11.42 -11.16 -15.18
C HIS A 166 10.88 -12.34 -14.35
N ASN A 167 11.77 -12.95 -13.57
CA ASN A 167 11.40 -14.01 -12.62
C ASN A 167 11.39 -13.46 -11.21
N VAL A 168 10.40 -13.84 -10.39
CA VAL A 168 10.34 -13.48 -8.97
C VAL A 168 10.75 -14.69 -8.14
N THR A 169 11.66 -14.48 -7.18
CA THR A 169 12.06 -15.49 -6.19
C THR A 169 11.82 -14.93 -4.80
N ARG A 170 11.24 -15.72 -3.90
CA ARG A 170 10.99 -15.32 -2.51
C ARG A 170 12.00 -15.96 -1.59
N LEU A 171 12.46 -15.18 -0.62
CA LEU A 171 13.29 -15.70 0.45
C LEU A 171 12.46 -16.61 1.37
N PRO A 172 13.10 -17.62 1.99
CA PRO A 172 12.46 -18.40 3.03
C PRO A 172 11.93 -17.50 4.16
N PRO A 173 10.76 -17.82 4.75
CA PRO A 173 10.23 -17.04 5.87
C PRO A 173 11.24 -16.93 7.01
N TYR A 174 11.40 -15.74 7.58
CA TYR A 174 12.34 -15.44 8.68
C TYR A 174 13.84 -15.46 8.32
N TYR A 175 14.21 -15.55 7.03
CA TYR A 175 15.60 -15.49 6.58
C TYR A 175 15.92 -14.18 5.85
N CYS A 176 15.64 -13.04 6.48
CA CYS A 176 16.03 -11.72 5.94
C CYS A 176 17.55 -11.53 5.82
N VAL A 177 18.34 -12.38 6.50
CA VAL A 177 19.81 -12.43 6.38
C VAL A 177 20.29 -12.69 4.95
N PHE A 178 19.47 -13.34 4.12
CA PHE A 178 19.75 -13.57 2.70
C PHE A 178 19.30 -12.42 1.79
N ASN A 179 18.82 -11.32 2.36
CA ASN A 179 18.41 -10.15 1.60
C ASN A 179 19.48 -9.05 1.67
N PRO A 180 20.24 -8.77 0.59
CA PRO A 180 21.28 -7.76 0.61
C PRO A 180 20.73 -6.34 0.87
N ILE A 181 19.45 -6.08 0.57
CA ILE A 181 18.84 -4.77 0.79
C ILE A 181 18.80 -4.36 2.27
N GLU A 182 18.77 -5.32 3.20
CA GLU A 182 18.78 -5.03 4.65
C GLU A 182 20.08 -4.34 5.07
N MET A 183 21.20 -4.77 4.49
CA MET A 183 22.52 -4.16 4.72
C MET A 183 22.61 -2.78 4.09
N VAL A 184 22.04 -2.61 2.88
CA VAL A 184 21.96 -1.30 2.23
C VAL A 184 21.13 -0.33 3.05
N TRP A 185 19.96 -0.77 3.55
CA TRP A 185 19.13 0.02 4.44
C TRP A 185 19.83 0.38 5.74
N ALA A 186 20.64 -0.51 6.31
CA ALA A 186 21.47 -0.18 7.46
C ALA A 186 22.44 0.97 7.14
N ALA A 187 23.16 0.89 6.02
CA ALA A 187 24.08 1.94 5.59
C ALA A 187 23.36 3.29 5.34
N VAL A 188 22.20 3.26 4.68
CA VAL A 188 21.37 4.46 4.45
C VAL A 188 20.93 5.07 5.79
N LYS A 189 20.45 4.25 6.74
CA LYS A 189 20.02 4.71 8.07
C LYS A 189 21.18 5.32 8.86
N ASP A 190 22.36 4.72 8.80
CA ASP A 190 23.55 5.22 9.50
C ASP A 190 24.01 6.58 8.94
N CYS A 191 23.91 6.77 7.62
CA CYS A 191 24.16 8.06 7.00
C CYS A 191 23.07 9.06 7.37
N LEU A 192 21.80 8.67 7.30
CA LEU A 192 20.66 9.54 7.61
C LEU A 192 20.71 10.03 9.04
N ARG A 193 21.17 9.22 10.00
CA ARG A 193 21.32 9.62 11.39
C ARG A 193 22.32 10.78 11.58
N LYS A 194 23.33 10.90 10.72
CA LYS A 194 24.33 11.99 10.79
C LYS A 194 23.74 13.32 10.29
N TYR A 195 22.86 13.26 9.30
CA TYR A 195 22.28 14.45 8.65
C TYR A 195 20.92 14.85 9.20
N ASN A 196 20.18 13.91 9.79
CA ASN A 196 18.83 14.18 10.27
C ASN A 196 18.87 14.90 11.62
N GLN A 197 18.66 16.21 11.57
CA GLN A 197 18.57 17.08 12.75
C GLN A 197 17.11 17.28 13.23
N SER A 198 16.13 16.69 12.53
CA SER A 198 14.71 16.88 12.83
C SER A 198 14.02 15.58 13.24
N PRO A 199 13.28 15.56 14.36
CA PRO A 199 12.52 14.39 14.78
C PRO A 199 11.22 14.18 13.97
N THR A 200 10.83 15.14 13.12
CA THR A 200 9.57 15.12 12.38
C THR A 200 9.78 14.78 10.90
N LEU A 201 8.87 13.96 10.35
CA LEU A 201 8.80 13.69 8.92
C LEU A 201 8.45 15.00 8.18
N SER A 202 9.49 15.69 7.73
CA SER A 202 9.42 16.96 7.02
C SER A 202 9.99 16.80 5.61
N ALA A 203 9.72 17.78 4.74
CA ALA A 203 10.23 17.76 3.36
C ALA A 203 11.77 17.62 3.32
N SER A 204 12.47 18.22 4.28
CA SER A 204 13.93 18.11 4.40
C SER A 204 14.42 16.69 4.69
N VAL A 205 13.66 15.88 5.46
CA VAL A 205 14.01 14.47 5.69
C VAL A 205 13.90 13.68 4.39
N VAL A 206 12.88 13.94 3.58
CA VAL A 206 12.71 13.29 2.27
C VAL A 206 13.86 13.66 1.33
N ASP A 207 14.25 14.94 1.30
CA ASP A 207 15.37 15.41 0.47
C ASP A 207 16.72 14.84 0.95
N ASN A 208 16.92 14.72 2.27
CA ASN A 208 18.08 14.04 2.85
C ASN A 208 18.14 12.56 2.45
N VAL A 209 17.01 11.85 2.48
CA VAL A 209 16.96 10.44 2.05
C VAL A 209 17.34 10.31 0.58
N ARG A 210 16.82 11.18 -0.30
CA ARG A 210 17.17 11.17 -1.73
C ARG A 210 18.67 11.40 -1.92
N LYS A 211 19.19 12.47 -1.32
CA LYS A 211 20.62 12.82 -1.39
C LYS A 211 21.52 11.68 -0.94
N ILE A 212 21.20 11.06 0.20
CA ILE A 212 21.98 9.94 0.74
C ILE A 212 21.87 8.71 -0.15
N THR A 213 20.70 8.45 -0.73
CA THR A 213 20.52 7.31 -1.65
C THR A 213 21.37 7.52 -2.91
N ASP A 214 21.40 8.74 -3.46
CA ASP A 214 22.21 9.08 -4.62
C ASP A 214 23.72 9.04 -4.30
N GLU A 215 24.14 9.48 -3.12
CA GLU A 215 25.53 9.38 -2.64
C GLU A 215 25.97 7.93 -2.41
N LEU A 216 25.05 7.07 -1.97
CA LEU A 216 25.28 5.66 -1.69
C LEU A 216 25.03 4.75 -2.90
N ASP A 217 24.63 5.30 -4.06
CA ASP A 217 24.47 4.57 -5.31
C ASP A 217 25.84 4.21 -5.93
N ASN A 218 26.63 3.51 -5.12
CA ASN A 218 27.94 3.01 -5.47
C ASN A 218 27.85 1.50 -5.67
N THR A 219 28.25 1.06 -6.87
CA THR A 219 28.27 -0.36 -7.23
C THR A 219 29.11 -1.20 -6.25
N GLU A 220 30.12 -0.62 -5.59
CA GLU A 220 30.96 -1.35 -4.63
C GLU A 220 30.23 -1.67 -3.32
N LEU A 221 29.36 -0.79 -2.83
CA LEU A 221 28.55 -1.05 -1.64
C LEU A 221 27.61 -2.24 -1.90
N TRP A 222 26.91 -2.22 -3.03
CA TRP A 222 26.04 -3.31 -3.45
C TRP A 222 26.81 -4.62 -3.64
N ARG A 223 27.98 -4.61 -4.30
CA ARG A 223 28.84 -5.81 -4.44
C ARG A 223 29.24 -6.37 -3.08
N LYS A 224 29.60 -5.52 -2.11
CA LYS A 224 29.97 -5.94 -0.76
C LYS A 224 28.79 -6.60 -0.03
N CYS A 225 27.60 -5.99 -0.10
CA CYS A 225 26.38 -6.55 0.50
C CYS A 225 26.04 -7.92 -0.11
N VAL A 226 26.06 -8.03 -1.44
CA VAL A 226 25.80 -9.30 -2.15
C VAL A 226 26.86 -10.36 -1.78
N ARG A 227 28.14 -10.00 -1.72
CA ARG A 227 29.20 -10.92 -1.30
C ARG A 227 29.01 -11.41 0.12
N SER A 228 28.57 -10.54 1.03
CA SER A 228 28.25 -10.92 2.41
C SER A 228 27.12 -11.95 2.48
N VAL A 229 26.07 -11.77 1.68
CA VAL A 229 24.97 -12.73 1.57
C VAL A 229 25.47 -14.08 1.03
N ILE A 230 26.25 -14.07 -0.05
CA ILE A 230 26.82 -15.30 -0.64
C ILE A 230 27.68 -16.07 0.38
N ASN A 231 28.54 -15.36 1.12
CA ASN A 231 29.35 -15.99 2.16
C ASN A 231 28.47 -16.59 3.26
N LYS A 232 27.41 -15.87 3.64
CA LYS A 232 26.49 -16.34 4.67
C LYS A 232 25.72 -17.56 4.21
N GLU A 233 25.27 -17.60 2.96
CA GLU A 233 24.64 -18.77 2.34
C GLU A 233 25.57 -19.98 2.32
N ALA A 234 26.88 -19.79 2.10
CA ALA A 234 27.86 -20.87 2.09
C ALA A 234 28.09 -21.51 3.47
N GLU A 235 27.77 -20.81 4.57
CA GLU A 235 27.79 -21.38 5.91
C GLU A 235 26.64 -22.37 6.14
N TYR A 236 25.56 -22.28 5.38
CA TYR A 236 24.43 -23.19 5.51
C TYR A 236 24.72 -24.50 4.77
N PRO A 237 24.48 -25.67 5.40
CA PRO A 237 24.54 -26.94 4.70
C PRO A 237 23.58 -26.91 3.51
N ARG A 238 24.06 -27.27 2.32
CA ARG A 238 23.16 -27.52 1.18
C ARG A 238 22.34 -28.76 1.52
N LEU A 239 21.14 -28.55 2.06
CA LEU A 239 20.21 -29.65 2.30
C LEU A 239 19.95 -30.35 0.96
N LEU A 240 20.06 -31.67 0.94
CA LEU A 240 19.60 -32.51 -0.16
C LEU A 240 18.14 -32.15 -0.45
N SER A 241 17.71 -32.23 -1.71
CA SER A 241 16.37 -31.83 -2.19
C SER A 241 15.24 -32.35 -1.29
N VAL A 242 14.87 -31.60 -0.26
CA VAL A 242 13.71 -31.88 0.59
C VAL A 242 12.49 -31.28 -0.09
N ASN A 243 11.40 -32.03 -0.12
CA ASN A 243 10.12 -31.56 -0.64
C ASN A 243 9.77 -30.20 -0.05
N SER A 244 9.32 -29.27 -0.91
CA SER A 244 8.97 -27.91 -0.50
C SER A 244 7.91 -27.92 0.60
N VAL A 245 8.28 -27.53 1.82
CA VAL A 245 7.32 -27.28 2.89
C VAL A 245 6.71 -25.92 2.65
N ILE A 246 5.48 -25.89 2.13
CA ILE A 246 4.72 -24.64 1.98
C ILE A 246 4.23 -24.24 3.37
N ILE A 247 4.97 -23.36 4.04
CA ILE A 247 4.51 -22.74 5.29
C ILE A 247 3.44 -21.71 4.93
N GLN A 248 2.17 -22.08 5.08
CA GLN A 248 1.04 -21.15 4.92
C GLN A 248 0.95 -20.28 6.17
N LEU A 249 1.51 -19.07 6.11
CA LEU A 249 1.33 -18.03 7.12
C LEU A 249 -0.08 -17.40 6.97
N ASN A 250 -1.12 -18.16 7.31
CA ASN A 250 -2.43 -17.57 7.60
C ASN A 250 -2.59 -17.48 9.11
N ASN A 251 -2.79 -16.26 9.61
CA ASN A 251 -3.20 -15.96 10.98
C ASN A 251 -4.68 -16.34 11.17
N SER A 252 -4.96 -17.64 11.07
CA SER A 252 -6.21 -18.24 11.55
C SER A 252 -5.79 -19.08 12.75
N GLU A 253 -5.77 -18.46 13.93
CA GLU A 253 -5.83 -19.21 15.17
C GLU A 253 -7.07 -20.12 15.09
N SER A 254 -6.82 -21.41 14.95
CA SER A 254 -7.72 -22.42 15.49
C SER A 254 -6.82 -23.36 16.26
N GLU A 255 -6.63 -23.04 17.53
CA GLU A 255 -6.28 -24.03 18.53
C GLU A 255 -7.26 -25.20 18.40
N SER A 256 -6.70 -26.36 18.12
CA SER A 256 -7.28 -27.61 18.56
C SER A 256 -6.12 -28.38 19.16
N GLU A 257 -5.90 -28.14 20.46
CA GLU A 257 -5.30 -29.15 21.31
C GLU A 257 -6.14 -30.42 21.19
N SER A 258 -5.49 -31.51 20.82
CA SER A 258 -5.94 -32.83 21.21
C SER A 258 -4.70 -33.59 21.63
N GLU A 259 -4.40 -33.50 22.93
CA GLU A 259 -3.67 -34.53 23.64
C GLU A 259 -4.34 -35.88 23.36
N SER A 260 -3.54 -36.87 23.00
CA SER A 260 -3.83 -38.24 23.37
C SER A 260 -2.51 -38.92 23.66
N GLU A 261 -2.22 -39.03 24.96
CA GLU A 261 -1.33 -40.07 25.48
C GLU A 261 -1.81 -41.43 24.96
N SER A 262 -0.87 -42.21 24.45
CA SER A 262 -0.93 -43.66 24.64
C SER A 262 0.49 -44.15 24.83
N ALA A 263 0.81 -44.38 26.10
CA ALA A 263 1.84 -45.31 26.49
C ALA A 263 1.46 -46.70 25.95
N SER A 264 2.38 -47.34 25.24
CA SER A 264 2.43 -48.80 25.20
C SER A 264 3.89 -49.21 25.34
N GLU A 265 4.24 -49.59 26.57
CA GLU A 265 5.21 -50.66 26.79
C GLU A 265 4.82 -51.86 25.93
N CYS A 266 5.79 -52.53 25.34
CA CYS A 266 5.86 -53.99 25.28
C CYS A 266 7.25 -54.44 24.80
N GLU A 267 7.92 -55.11 25.74
CA GLU A 267 8.92 -56.20 25.63
C GLU A 267 10.25 -55.98 24.91
#